data_AF-A0A4V2RXB7-F1
#
_entry.id   AF-A0A4V2RXB7-F1
#
_cell.length_a   1.000
_cell.length_b   1.000
_cell.length_c   1.000
_cell.angle_alpha   90.00
_cell.angle_beta   90.00
_cell.angle_gamma   90.00
#
_symmetry.space_group_name_H-M   'P 1'
#
loop_
_entity.id
_entity.type
_entity.pdbx_description
1 polymer ?
#
loop_
_entity_poly.entity_id
_entity_poly.type
_entity_poly.pdbx_seq_one_letter_code
_entity_poly.pdbx_strand_id
1 'polypeptide(L)'
;MSEEPNYERAGIFWVGGPAAAGKTTVSRLLARKHGFLWYSVDAYAFAHEKRAAAAGLHVMGTGPGDFDRRPMIMEDIRSLSVDTSVVVEGAFVTPRMAGVAENAVWLMPSREEQLARLERRHPGGVHKDHVWGWDLVRSQLEGTSASVVVVDGQTVEQTLMAVEQRFGAILGSCPAARTTYERQSLIRISNRQLADQATERLRLGRNKENRHHAVRVFDCECAQTNCNEVVELAVEQMPTLLAQAPPSIASPEHSN
;
A
#
# COMPACT_ATOMS: atom_id res chain seq x y z
N MET A 1 -24.70 0.82 -29.96
CA MET A 1 -23.31 1.22 -29.72
C MET A 1 -23.05 1.03 -28.24
N SER A 2 -22.44 -0.09 -27.89
CA SER A 2 -22.00 -0.37 -26.52
C SER A 2 -20.77 0.49 -26.24
N GLU A 3 -20.87 1.41 -25.27
CA GLU A 3 -19.70 2.07 -24.70
C GLU A 3 -18.87 0.99 -24.01
N GLU A 4 -17.73 0.64 -24.62
CA GLU A 4 -16.71 -0.12 -23.90
C GLU A 4 -16.19 0.76 -22.75
N PRO A 5 -16.19 0.26 -21.51
CA PRO A 5 -15.71 1.04 -20.37
C PRO A 5 -14.23 1.41 -20.60
N ASN A 6 -13.94 2.71 -20.43
CA ASN A 6 -12.65 3.35 -20.72
C ASN A 6 -11.57 2.99 -19.66
N TYR A 7 -11.28 1.69 -19.51
CA TYR A 7 -10.24 1.18 -18.62
C TYR A 7 -8.81 1.58 -19.09
N GLU A 8 -8.66 2.17 -20.28
CA GLU A 8 -7.37 2.61 -20.83
C GLU A 8 -6.85 3.93 -20.23
N ARG A 9 -7.64 4.66 -19.42
CA ARG A 9 -7.21 5.94 -18.82
C ARG A 9 -6.72 5.87 -17.37
N ALA A 10 -7.13 4.87 -16.58
CA ALA A 10 -6.72 4.77 -15.19
C ALA A 10 -5.24 4.36 -15.08
N GLY A 11 -4.42 5.23 -14.49
CA GLY A 11 -3.00 4.96 -14.28
C GLY A 11 -2.77 4.00 -13.10
N ILE A 12 -1.78 3.13 -13.20
CA ILE A 12 -1.30 2.34 -12.06
C ILE A 12 0.10 2.85 -11.73
N PHE A 13 0.29 3.34 -10.51
CA PHE A 13 1.56 3.84 -10.00
C PHE A 13 2.14 2.84 -9.01
N TRP A 14 3.33 2.30 -9.28
CA TRP A 14 3.97 1.29 -8.45
C TRP A 14 4.98 1.95 -7.51
N VAL A 15 4.82 1.75 -6.21
CA VAL A 15 5.76 2.22 -5.18
C VAL A 15 6.35 1.00 -4.46
N GLY A 16 7.57 0.65 -4.83
CA GLY A 16 8.32 -0.46 -4.28
C GLY A 16 9.42 -0.04 -3.30
N GLY A 17 10.13 -1.03 -2.76
CA GLY A 17 11.25 -0.83 -1.84
C GLY A 17 11.20 -1.75 -0.62
N PRO A 18 12.31 -1.86 0.12
CA PRO A 18 12.41 -2.77 1.25
C PRO A 18 11.57 -2.32 2.45
N ALA A 19 11.46 -3.19 3.45
CA ALA A 19 10.82 -2.85 4.71
C ALA A 19 11.46 -1.60 5.33
N ALA A 20 10.65 -0.79 6.01
CA ALA A 20 11.04 0.49 6.62
C ALA A 20 11.50 1.60 5.66
N ALA A 21 11.33 1.45 4.34
CA ALA A 21 11.64 2.51 3.37
C ALA A 21 10.64 3.69 3.35
N GLY A 22 9.50 3.60 4.07
CA GLY A 22 8.47 4.65 4.09
C GLY A 22 7.37 4.53 3.03
N LYS A 23 7.32 3.40 2.31
CA LYS A 23 6.38 3.15 1.19
C LYS A 23 4.92 3.41 1.53
N THR A 24 4.41 2.75 2.57
CA THR A 24 3.01 2.86 2.99
C THR A 24 2.64 4.31 3.29
N THR A 25 3.49 5.03 4.03
CA THR A 25 3.27 6.45 4.34
C THR A 25 3.20 7.29 3.07
N VAL A 26 4.23 7.23 2.21
CA VAL A 26 4.30 8.05 0.99
C VAL A 26 3.17 7.71 0.01
N SER A 27 2.83 6.43 -0.14
CA SER A 27 1.80 5.96 -1.07
C SER A 27 0.40 6.40 -0.64
N ARG A 28 0.11 6.35 0.67
CA ARG A 28 -1.15 6.85 1.24
C ARG A 28 -1.29 8.35 1.01
N LEU A 29 -0.22 9.11 1.26
CA LEU A 29 -0.23 10.57 1.04
C LEU A 29 -0.36 10.93 -0.43
N LEU A 30 0.35 10.23 -1.32
CA LEU A 30 0.23 10.41 -2.76
C LEU A 30 -1.20 10.15 -3.24
N ALA A 31 -1.78 9.02 -2.82
CA ALA A 31 -3.14 8.65 -3.20
C ALA A 31 -4.17 9.68 -2.71
N ARG A 32 -4.06 10.12 -1.45
CA ARG A 32 -4.93 11.16 -0.89
C ARG A 32 -4.80 12.48 -1.63
N LYS A 33 -3.58 12.95 -1.86
CA LYS A 33 -3.33 14.24 -2.51
C LYS A 33 -3.94 14.26 -3.92
N HIS A 34 -3.73 13.20 -4.69
CA HIS A 34 -4.19 13.13 -6.09
C HIS A 34 -5.58 12.53 -6.27
N GLY A 35 -6.25 12.05 -5.21
CA GLY A 35 -7.59 11.46 -5.33
C GLY A 35 -7.57 10.06 -5.99
N PHE A 36 -6.50 9.31 -5.79
CA PHE A 36 -6.31 7.97 -6.30
C PHE A 36 -6.70 6.92 -5.26
N LEU A 37 -6.95 5.70 -5.72
CA LEU A 37 -7.08 4.55 -4.84
C LEU A 37 -5.70 4.18 -4.30
N TRP A 38 -5.59 3.90 -3.00
CA TRP A 38 -4.40 3.26 -2.44
C TRP A 38 -4.62 1.74 -2.36
N TYR A 39 -3.72 0.97 -2.95
CA TYR A 39 -3.72 -0.49 -2.92
C TYR A 39 -2.46 -0.99 -2.21
N SER A 40 -2.62 -1.55 -1.01
CA SER A 40 -1.52 -2.18 -0.28
C SER A 40 -1.48 -3.68 -0.56
N VAL A 41 -0.43 -4.16 -1.23
CA VAL A 41 -0.25 -5.60 -1.49
C VAL A 41 -0.21 -6.40 -0.18
N ASP A 42 0.32 -5.82 0.88
CA ASP A 42 0.38 -6.44 2.21
C ASP A 42 -1.03 -6.65 2.82
N ALA A 43 -2.00 -5.82 2.43
CA ALA A 43 -3.41 -5.95 2.81
C ALA A 43 -4.13 -7.05 2.03
N TYR A 44 -3.58 -7.56 0.94
CA TYR A 44 -4.14 -8.68 0.19
C TYR A 44 -3.38 -10.00 0.41
N ALA A 45 -2.31 -10.00 1.22
CA ALA A 45 -1.39 -11.14 1.27
C ALA A 45 -2.08 -12.49 1.53
N PHE A 46 -3.00 -12.60 2.51
CA PHE A 46 -3.69 -13.87 2.75
C PHE A 46 -4.68 -14.25 1.63
N ALA A 47 -5.34 -13.26 1.03
CA ALA A 47 -6.24 -13.51 -0.10
C ALA A 47 -5.47 -14.00 -1.33
N HIS A 48 -4.31 -13.39 -1.60
CA HIS A 48 -3.40 -13.81 -2.67
C HIS A 48 -2.82 -15.20 -2.40
N GLU A 49 -2.41 -15.51 -1.16
CA GLU A 49 -1.94 -16.84 -0.78
C GLU A 49 -3.02 -17.92 -1.02
N LYS A 50 -4.27 -17.65 -0.63
CA LYS A 50 -5.40 -18.58 -0.87
C LYS A 50 -5.64 -18.80 -2.37
N ARG A 51 -5.60 -17.75 -3.18
CA ARG A 51 -5.75 -17.82 -4.64
C ARG A 51 -4.59 -18.55 -5.30
N ALA A 52 -3.36 -18.32 -4.84
CA ALA A 52 -2.16 -19.01 -5.30
C ALA A 52 -2.26 -20.52 -5.04
N ALA A 53 -2.63 -20.89 -3.81
CA ALA A 53 -2.83 -22.29 -3.43
C ALA A 53 -3.94 -22.95 -4.24
N ALA A 54 -5.07 -22.25 -4.46
CA ALA A 54 -6.17 -22.74 -5.29
C ALA A 54 -5.76 -22.92 -6.77
N ALA A 55 -4.81 -22.13 -7.26
CA ALA A 55 -4.19 -22.25 -8.58
C ALA A 55 -3.06 -23.30 -8.64
N GLY A 56 -2.80 -24.03 -7.55
CA GLY A 56 -1.75 -25.05 -7.48
C GLY A 56 -0.33 -24.50 -7.38
N LEU A 57 -0.16 -23.20 -7.09
CA LEU A 57 1.16 -22.60 -6.85
C LEU A 57 1.66 -22.99 -5.47
N HIS A 58 2.95 -23.35 -5.39
CA HIS A 58 3.57 -23.73 -4.14
C HIS A 58 3.91 -22.47 -3.31
N VAL A 59 3.16 -22.23 -2.25
CA VAL A 59 3.37 -21.11 -1.33
C VAL A 59 4.30 -21.55 -0.19
N MET A 60 5.62 -21.33 -0.35
CA MET A 60 6.64 -21.72 0.65
C MET A 60 6.77 -20.75 1.84
N GLY A 61 6.01 -19.65 1.88
CA GLY A 61 6.15 -18.62 2.91
C GLY A 61 5.17 -17.45 2.78
N THR A 62 5.44 -16.38 3.53
CA THR A 62 4.77 -15.07 3.40
C THR A 62 5.75 -13.97 2.95
N GLY A 63 6.87 -14.35 2.34
CA GLY A 63 7.99 -13.48 2.02
C GLY A 63 7.92 -12.93 0.59
N PRO A 64 8.56 -11.77 0.32
CA PRO A 64 8.68 -11.25 -1.04
C PRO A 64 9.26 -12.31 -2.00
N GLY A 65 8.56 -12.64 -3.09
CA GLY A 65 9.07 -13.56 -4.11
C GLY A 65 8.57 -15.00 -4.07
N ASP A 66 7.69 -15.38 -3.13
CA ASP A 66 7.16 -16.75 -3.06
C ASP A 66 6.34 -17.16 -4.30
N PHE A 67 5.65 -16.20 -4.92
CA PHE A 67 4.95 -16.35 -6.20
C PHE A 67 4.66 -14.97 -6.81
N ASP A 68 4.41 -14.94 -8.13
CA ASP A 68 4.05 -13.71 -8.84
C ASP A 68 2.63 -13.25 -8.47
N ARG A 69 2.53 -12.11 -7.79
CA ARG A 69 1.28 -11.49 -7.35
C ARG A 69 0.67 -10.58 -8.40
N ARG A 70 1.40 -10.21 -9.46
CA ARG A 70 0.93 -9.27 -10.47
C ARG A 70 -0.43 -9.67 -11.07
N PRO A 71 -0.68 -10.93 -11.47
CA PRO A 71 -1.99 -11.29 -12.03
C PRO A 71 -3.14 -11.01 -11.06
N MET A 72 -2.93 -11.29 -9.77
CA MET A 72 -3.95 -11.09 -8.74
C MET A 72 -4.19 -9.61 -8.45
N ILE A 73 -3.13 -8.81 -8.35
CA ILE A 73 -3.22 -7.36 -8.18
C ILE A 73 -4.00 -6.74 -9.35
N MET A 74 -3.68 -7.13 -10.58
CA MET A 74 -4.35 -6.61 -11.77
C MET A 74 -5.82 -7.03 -11.83
N GLU A 75 -6.16 -8.25 -11.40
CA GLU A 75 -7.54 -8.70 -11.29
C GLU A 75 -8.31 -7.90 -10.23
N ASP A 76 -7.70 -7.69 -9.05
CA ASP A 76 -8.32 -6.91 -7.97
C ASP A 76 -8.62 -5.49 -8.44
N ILE A 77 -7.64 -4.80 -9.04
CA ILE A 77 -7.79 -3.42 -9.54
C ILE A 77 -8.91 -3.33 -10.57
N ARG A 78 -8.98 -4.27 -11.53
CA ARG A 78 -10.06 -4.29 -12.53
C ARG A 78 -11.42 -4.53 -11.90
N SER A 79 -11.49 -5.35 -10.84
CA SER A 79 -12.75 -5.70 -10.17
C SER A 79 -13.36 -4.54 -9.36
N LEU A 80 -12.52 -3.61 -8.88
CA LEU A 80 -12.98 -2.49 -8.04
C LEU A 80 -13.90 -1.52 -8.77
N SER A 81 -13.98 -1.59 -10.11
CA SER A 81 -14.88 -0.79 -10.95
C SER A 81 -14.79 0.71 -10.65
N VAL A 82 -13.58 1.17 -10.33
CA VAL A 82 -13.31 2.58 -10.03
C VAL A 82 -12.75 3.25 -11.28
N ASP A 83 -13.32 4.40 -11.65
CA ASP A 83 -12.82 5.26 -12.74
C ASP A 83 -11.69 6.18 -12.24
N THR A 84 -10.83 5.68 -11.34
CA THR A 84 -9.70 6.43 -10.78
C THR A 84 -8.40 5.66 -10.93
N SER A 85 -7.29 6.38 -10.90
CA SER A 85 -5.96 5.80 -10.91
C SER A 85 -5.61 5.20 -9.54
N VAL A 86 -4.64 4.29 -9.52
CA VAL A 86 -4.29 3.49 -8.34
C VAL A 86 -2.82 3.64 -7.99
N VAL A 87 -2.51 3.84 -6.72
CA VAL A 87 -1.16 3.73 -6.17
C VAL A 87 -1.03 2.36 -5.51
N VAL A 88 -0.23 1.48 -6.12
CA VAL A 88 0.05 0.14 -5.63
C VAL A 88 1.37 0.15 -4.86
N GLU A 89 1.34 -0.32 -3.61
CA GLU A 89 2.53 -0.39 -2.77
C GLU A 89 2.66 -1.72 -2.03
N GLY A 90 3.89 -2.08 -1.68
CA GLY A 90 4.14 -3.19 -0.76
C GLY A 90 5.58 -3.67 -0.84
N ALA A 91 6.00 -4.46 0.14
CA ALA A 91 7.33 -5.09 0.10
C ALA A 91 7.47 -6.08 -1.08
N PHE A 92 6.34 -6.56 -1.61
CA PHE A 92 6.26 -7.45 -2.76
C PHE A 92 6.32 -6.74 -4.13
N VAL A 93 6.24 -5.39 -4.15
CA VAL A 93 6.34 -4.60 -5.38
C VAL A 93 7.82 -4.49 -5.78
N THR A 94 8.34 -5.58 -6.33
CA THR A 94 9.72 -5.69 -6.80
C THR A 94 9.85 -5.18 -8.25
N PRO A 95 11.06 -4.76 -8.68
CA PRO A 95 11.30 -4.37 -10.08
C PRO A 95 10.86 -5.42 -11.09
N ARG A 96 11.12 -6.70 -10.81
CA ARG A 96 10.70 -7.80 -11.69
C ARG A 96 9.17 -7.95 -11.76
N MET A 97 8.46 -7.70 -10.66
CA MET A 97 7.01 -7.83 -10.61
C MET A 97 6.30 -6.64 -11.29
N ALA A 98 6.73 -5.41 -11.00
CA ALA A 98 6.06 -4.20 -11.51
C ALA A 98 6.49 -3.89 -12.95
N GLY A 99 7.71 -4.28 -13.33
CA GLY A 99 8.42 -3.71 -14.47
C GLY A 99 8.99 -2.33 -14.10
N VAL A 100 9.98 -1.87 -14.85
CA VAL A 100 10.77 -0.65 -14.55
C VAL A 100 10.37 0.56 -15.40
N ALA A 101 9.07 0.77 -15.55
CA ALA A 101 8.51 1.84 -16.38
C ALA A 101 8.40 3.18 -15.62
N GLU A 102 8.05 4.25 -16.34
CA GLU A 102 7.90 5.63 -15.81
C GLU A 102 6.87 5.77 -14.68
N ASN A 103 5.92 4.85 -14.59
CA ASN A 103 4.92 4.75 -13.54
C ASN A 103 5.37 3.90 -12.34
N ALA A 104 6.66 3.58 -12.21
CA ALA A 104 7.19 2.79 -11.09
C ALA A 104 8.38 3.47 -10.42
N VAL A 105 8.40 3.47 -9.08
CA VAL A 105 9.48 4.04 -8.27
C VAL A 105 9.83 3.14 -7.08
N TRP A 106 11.11 3.05 -6.74
CA TRP A 106 11.59 2.32 -5.56
C TRP A 106 12.22 3.27 -4.54
N LEU A 107 11.67 3.24 -3.32
CA LEU A 107 12.24 3.93 -2.17
C LEU A 107 13.36 3.07 -1.59
N MET A 108 14.60 3.58 -1.59
CA MET A 108 15.78 2.83 -1.20
C MET A 108 16.55 3.56 -0.09
N PRO A 109 16.42 3.15 1.18
CA PRO A 109 17.33 3.60 2.22
C PRO A 109 18.70 2.92 2.07
N SER A 110 19.76 3.47 2.64
CA SER A 110 20.96 2.68 2.96
C SER A 110 20.61 1.57 3.95
N ARG A 111 21.47 0.54 4.03
CA ARG A 111 21.28 -0.54 5.01
C ARG A 111 21.27 -0.02 6.45
N GLU A 112 22.13 0.95 6.75
CA GLU A 112 22.22 1.55 8.07
C GLU A 112 20.93 2.28 8.43
N GLU A 113 20.43 3.14 7.54
CA GLU A 113 19.16 3.83 7.74
C GLU A 113 17.98 2.85 7.84
N GLN A 114 17.96 1.79 7.03
CA GLN A 114 16.94 0.75 7.10
C GLN A 114 16.91 0.09 8.48
N LEU A 115 18.07 -0.34 8.98
CA LEU A 115 18.21 -0.96 10.30
C LEU A 115 17.81 0.00 11.41
N ALA A 116 18.25 1.26 11.35
CA ALA A 116 17.87 2.28 12.32
C ALA A 116 16.35 2.53 12.35
N ARG A 117 15.68 2.51 11.19
CA ARG A 117 14.21 2.62 11.11
C ARG A 117 13.49 1.38 11.63
N LEU A 118 14.00 0.19 11.31
CA LEU A 118 13.45 -1.08 11.81
C LEU A 118 13.55 -1.17 13.34
N GLU A 119 14.70 -0.77 13.90
CA GLU A 119 14.92 -0.74 15.35
C GLU A 119 13.99 0.27 16.04
N ARG A 120 13.82 1.48 15.47
CA ARG A 120 12.82 2.44 15.98
C ARG A 120 11.39 1.90 15.95
N ARG A 121 11.05 1.12 14.93
CA ARG A 121 9.71 0.54 14.75
C ARG A 121 9.46 -0.64 15.71
N HIS A 122 10.47 -1.48 15.93
CA HIS A 122 10.40 -2.67 16.78
C HIS A 122 11.71 -2.83 17.55
N PRO A 123 11.89 -2.11 18.68
CA PRO A 123 13.12 -2.18 19.47
C PRO A 123 13.41 -3.61 19.95
N GLY A 124 14.65 -4.07 19.77
CA GLY A 124 15.10 -5.42 20.12
C GLY A 124 14.54 -6.53 19.20
N GLY A 125 13.89 -6.18 18.09
CA GLY A 125 13.33 -7.12 17.13
C GLY A 125 14.38 -7.88 16.30
N VAL A 126 14.01 -9.06 15.78
CA VAL A 126 14.85 -9.80 14.83
C VAL A 126 14.63 -9.26 13.42
N HIS A 127 15.53 -8.40 12.97
CA HIS A 127 15.40 -7.70 11.67
C HIS A 127 15.93 -8.46 10.46
N LYS A 128 16.46 -9.68 10.65
CA LYS A 128 17.19 -10.45 9.62
C LYS A 128 16.37 -10.67 8.33
N ASP A 129 15.10 -11.03 8.46
CA ASP A 129 14.21 -11.30 7.32
C ASP A 129 13.89 -10.01 6.53
N HIS A 130 13.91 -8.86 7.20
CA HIS A 130 13.66 -7.54 6.58
C HIS A 130 14.89 -7.03 5.80
N VAL A 131 16.09 -7.42 6.22
CA VAL A 131 17.35 -7.09 5.52
C VAL A 131 17.48 -7.89 4.23
N TRP A 132 17.01 -9.15 4.20
CA TRP A 132 16.99 -9.93 2.96
C TRP A 132 16.19 -9.25 1.84
N GLY A 133 15.03 -8.67 2.17
CA GLY A 133 14.22 -7.92 1.20
C GLY A 133 14.95 -6.71 0.60
N TRP A 134 15.91 -6.13 1.32
CA TRP A 134 16.76 -5.04 0.80
C TRP A 134 17.70 -5.53 -0.30
N ASP A 135 18.36 -6.68 -0.09
CA ASP A 135 19.24 -7.27 -1.11
C ASP A 135 18.47 -7.73 -2.35
N LEU A 136 17.29 -8.30 -2.15
CA LEU A 136 16.42 -8.69 -3.26
C LEU A 136 16.07 -7.49 -4.14
N VAL A 137 15.58 -6.39 -3.56
CA VAL A 137 15.20 -5.21 -4.35
C VAL A 137 16.42 -4.60 -5.02
N ARG A 138 17.54 -4.44 -4.29
CA ARG A 138 18.77 -3.87 -4.86
C ARG A 138 19.27 -4.68 -6.05
N SER A 139 19.40 -5.99 -5.92
CA SER A 139 19.91 -6.85 -7.01
C SER A 139 19.02 -6.82 -8.26
N GLN A 140 17.72 -6.58 -8.12
CA GLN A 140 16.81 -6.43 -9.26
C GLN A 140 16.84 -5.02 -9.89
N LEU A 141 17.31 -4.01 -9.16
CA LEU A 141 17.51 -2.65 -9.68
C LEU A 141 18.85 -2.51 -10.41
N GLU A 142 19.87 -3.28 -10.01
CA GLU A 142 21.20 -3.26 -10.61
C GLU A 142 21.13 -3.47 -12.13
N GLY A 143 21.78 -2.57 -12.88
CA GLY A 143 21.82 -2.62 -14.35
C GLY A 143 20.51 -2.19 -15.04
N THR A 144 19.52 -1.69 -14.30
CA THR A 144 18.26 -1.17 -14.87
C THR A 144 18.22 0.35 -14.89
N SER A 145 17.30 0.92 -15.68
CA SER A 145 16.97 2.36 -15.66
C SER A 145 15.83 2.70 -14.68
N ALA A 146 15.60 1.84 -13.68
CA ALA A 146 14.51 2.00 -12.72
C ALA A 146 14.59 3.32 -11.96
N SER A 147 13.44 3.93 -11.70
CA SER A 147 13.36 5.16 -10.91
C SER A 147 13.58 4.86 -9.43
N VAL A 148 14.66 5.39 -8.85
CA VAL A 148 15.01 5.20 -7.44
C VAL A 148 14.99 6.55 -6.71
N VAL A 149 14.43 6.54 -5.50
CA VAL A 149 14.49 7.64 -4.53
C VAL A 149 15.27 7.15 -3.32
N VAL A 150 16.45 7.75 -3.08
CA VAL A 150 17.25 7.48 -1.87
C VAL A 150 16.63 8.25 -0.70
N VAL A 151 16.15 7.54 0.32
CA VAL A 151 15.33 8.13 1.39
C VAL A 151 16.11 8.49 2.66
N ASP A 152 17.43 8.38 2.63
CA ASP A 152 18.30 8.65 3.78
C ASP A 152 18.20 10.11 4.21
N GLY A 153 17.95 10.32 5.51
CA GLY A 153 17.80 11.65 6.09
C GLY A 153 16.60 12.48 5.58
N GLN A 154 15.75 11.92 4.71
CA GLN A 154 14.61 12.65 4.16
C GLN A 154 13.43 12.66 5.13
N THR A 155 12.71 13.79 5.16
CA THR A 155 11.36 13.85 5.74
C THR A 155 10.35 13.14 4.84
N VAL A 156 9.14 12.91 5.36
CA VAL A 156 8.04 12.33 4.59
C VAL A 156 7.66 13.25 3.41
N GLU A 157 7.64 14.56 3.64
CA GLU A 157 7.31 15.57 2.62
C GLU A 157 8.36 15.61 1.51
N GLN A 158 9.64 15.55 1.87
CA GLN A 158 10.74 15.48 0.89
C GLN A 158 10.63 14.23 0.04
N THR A 159 10.35 13.08 0.67
CA THR A 159 10.20 11.81 -0.04
C THR A 159 8.98 11.84 -0.97
N LEU A 160 7.86 12.40 -0.51
CA LEU A 160 6.65 12.56 -1.32
C LEU A 160 6.91 13.44 -2.54
N MET A 161 7.53 14.61 -2.36
CA MET A 161 7.89 15.50 -3.47
C MET A 161 8.81 14.81 -4.48
N ALA A 162 9.81 14.04 -4.00
CA ALA A 162 10.69 13.29 -4.88
C ALA A 162 9.92 12.24 -5.69
N VAL A 163 9.00 11.50 -5.07
CA VAL A 163 8.13 10.53 -5.76
C VAL A 163 7.24 11.21 -6.79
N GLU A 164 6.64 12.35 -6.45
CA GLU A 164 5.81 13.12 -7.39
C GLU A 164 6.61 13.59 -8.60
N GLN A 165 7.83 14.06 -8.39
CA GLN A 165 8.74 14.45 -9.47
C GLN A 165 9.10 13.27 -10.38
N ARG A 166 9.21 12.04 -9.85
CA ARG A 166 9.49 10.84 -10.64
C ARG A 166 8.33 10.45 -11.55
N PHE A 167 7.11 10.51 -11.05
CA PHE A 167 5.92 10.24 -11.88
C PHE A 167 5.59 11.40 -12.82
N GLY A 168 6.09 12.61 -12.53
CA GLY A 168 6.07 13.75 -13.42
C GLY A 168 4.67 14.15 -13.85
N ALA A 169 4.51 14.49 -15.13
CA ALA A 169 3.25 15.00 -15.68
C ALA A 169 2.11 13.96 -15.68
N ILE A 170 2.44 12.66 -15.60
CA ILE A 170 1.45 11.58 -15.68
C ILE A 170 0.45 11.65 -14.52
N LEU A 171 0.90 12.05 -13.33
CA LEU A 171 0.03 12.24 -12.16
C LEU A 171 -1.13 13.20 -12.45
N GLY A 172 -0.86 14.33 -13.11
CA GLY A 172 -1.86 15.36 -13.39
C GLY A 172 -2.85 15.00 -14.50
N SER A 173 -2.49 14.07 -15.39
CA SER A 173 -3.34 13.63 -16.50
C SER A 173 -4.27 12.46 -16.16
N CYS A 174 -4.01 11.81 -15.03
CA CYS A 174 -4.67 10.58 -14.63
C CYS A 174 -6.07 10.84 -14.04
N PRO A 175 -7.06 9.97 -14.30
CA PRO A 175 -8.36 10.00 -13.64
C PRO A 175 -8.22 9.99 -12.12
N ALA A 176 -8.97 10.87 -11.46
CA ALA A 176 -8.90 11.15 -10.04
C ALA A 176 -10.28 11.41 -9.47
N ALA A 177 -10.51 11.04 -8.22
CA ALA A 177 -11.69 11.43 -7.47
C ALA A 177 -11.71 12.95 -7.24
N ARG A 178 -12.84 13.57 -7.58
CA ARG A 178 -13.05 15.02 -7.54
C ARG A 178 -13.97 15.45 -6.42
N THR A 179 -14.85 14.56 -5.96
CA THR A 179 -15.78 14.85 -4.87
C THR A 179 -15.30 14.27 -3.54
N THR A 180 -15.77 14.85 -2.44
CA THR A 180 -15.58 14.33 -1.08
C THR A 180 -16.07 12.89 -0.96
N TYR A 181 -17.23 12.58 -1.56
CA TYR A 181 -17.84 11.25 -1.52
C TYR A 181 -17.00 10.20 -2.25
N GLU A 182 -16.52 10.51 -3.45
CA GLU A 182 -15.63 9.61 -4.20
C GLU A 182 -14.35 9.33 -3.40
N ARG A 183 -13.71 10.38 -2.86
CA ARG A 183 -12.49 10.26 -2.05
C ARG A 183 -12.71 9.41 -0.79
N GLN A 184 -13.81 9.64 -0.08
CA GLN A 184 -14.24 8.80 1.04
C GLN A 184 -14.40 7.34 0.64
N SER A 185 -15.01 7.08 -0.51
CA SER A 185 -15.24 5.74 -1.02
C SER A 185 -13.93 5.01 -1.32
N LEU A 186 -12.95 5.69 -1.91
CA LEU A 186 -11.61 5.12 -2.16
C LEU A 186 -10.84 4.80 -0.87
N ILE A 187 -10.90 5.69 0.12
CA ILE A 187 -10.29 5.45 1.43
C ILE A 187 -10.98 4.26 2.11
N ARG A 188 -12.32 4.20 2.05
CA ARG A 188 -13.13 3.11 2.61
C ARG A 188 -12.77 1.75 2.01
N ILE A 189 -12.53 1.67 0.70
CA ILE A 189 -12.07 0.43 0.04
C ILE A 189 -10.75 -0.04 0.69
N SER A 190 -9.80 0.87 0.85
CA SER A 190 -8.48 0.58 1.43
C SER A 190 -8.58 0.13 2.90
N ASN A 191 -9.38 0.84 3.70
CA ASN A 191 -9.64 0.52 5.11
C ASN A 191 -10.31 -0.85 5.28
N ARG A 192 -11.28 -1.18 4.42
CA ARG A 192 -11.94 -2.50 4.43
C ARG A 192 -10.92 -3.61 4.21
N GLN A 193 -10.04 -3.45 3.22
CA GLN A 193 -9.04 -4.48 2.96
C GLN A 193 -8.06 -4.67 4.13
N LEU A 194 -7.63 -3.59 4.78
CA LEU A 194 -6.81 -3.68 6.00
C LEU A 194 -7.54 -4.43 7.11
N ALA A 195 -8.84 -4.18 7.29
CA ALA A 195 -9.66 -4.87 8.29
C ALA A 195 -9.79 -6.37 7.98
N ASP A 196 -10.01 -6.73 6.73
CA ASP A 196 -10.14 -8.12 6.28
C ASP A 196 -8.84 -8.89 6.51
N GLN A 197 -7.69 -8.29 6.12
CA GLN A 197 -6.36 -8.86 6.37
C GLN A 197 -6.08 -9.05 7.86
N ALA A 198 -6.44 -8.07 8.68
CA ALA A 198 -6.22 -8.13 10.12
C ALA A 198 -7.12 -9.17 10.80
N THR A 199 -8.36 -9.30 10.34
CA THR A 199 -9.33 -10.31 10.78
C THR A 199 -8.83 -11.71 10.45
N GLU A 200 -8.34 -11.93 9.24
CA GLU A 200 -7.78 -13.22 8.84
C GLU A 200 -6.52 -13.56 9.65
N ARG A 201 -5.65 -12.59 9.91
CA ARG A 201 -4.47 -12.78 10.75
C ARG A 201 -4.84 -13.25 12.17
N LEU A 202 -5.86 -12.63 12.75
CA LEU A 202 -6.42 -12.99 14.05
C LEU A 202 -6.95 -14.43 14.06
N ARG A 203 -7.77 -14.76 13.06
CA ARG A 203 -8.36 -16.09 12.88
C ARG A 203 -7.29 -17.19 12.79
N LEU A 204 -6.18 -16.92 12.12
CA LEU A 204 -5.06 -17.86 11.96
C LEU A 204 -4.12 -17.92 13.19
N GLY A 205 -4.40 -17.17 14.26
CA GLY A 205 -3.56 -17.14 15.47
C GLY A 205 -2.15 -16.56 15.21
N ARG A 206 -1.95 -15.82 14.12
CA ARG A 206 -0.65 -15.26 13.72
C ARG A 206 -0.32 -13.91 14.38
N ASN A 207 -1.08 -13.50 15.39
CA ASN A 207 -0.72 -12.36 16.24
C ASN A 207 0.18 -12.86 17.38
N LYS A 208 1.47 -12.50 17.32
CA LYS A 208 2.46 -12.82 18.37
C LYS A 208 2.29 -11.94 19.63
N GLU A 209 1.53 -10.86 19.54
CA GLU A 209 1.34 -9.87 20.61
C GLU A 209 -0.17 -9.69 20.87
N ASN A 210 -0.59 -10.01 22.09
CA ASN A 210 -1.94 -9.80 22.66
C ASN A 210 -3.12 -10.48 21.94
N ARG A 211 -3.48 -11.67 22.43
CA ARG A 211 -4.57 -12.54 21.96
C ARG A 211 -6.01 -11.97 22.07
N HIS A 212 -6.19 -10.73 22.53
CA HIS A 212 -7.53 -10.22 22.88
C HIS A 212 -7.92 -8.89 22.24
N HIS A 213 -7.00 -8.05 21.77
CA HIS A 213 -7.35 -6.77 21.11
C HIS A 213 -6.28 -6.40 20.07
N ALA A 214 -6.40 -6.92 18.84
CA ALA A 214 -5.50 -6.46 17.79
C ALA A 214 -5.95 -5.07 17.34
N VAL A 215 -5.28 -4.05 17.85
CA VAL A 215 -5.41 -2.69 17.35
C VAL A 215 -4.67 -2.57 16.01
N ARG A 216 -5.27 -1.87 15.07
CA ARG A 216 -4.71 -1.58 13.74
C ARG A 216 -4.92 -0.11 13.40
N VAL A 217 -4.05 0.37 12.53
CA VAL A 217 -4.03 1.74 12.05
C VAL A 217 -4.83 1.79 10.75
N PHE A 218 -5.82 2.67 10.69
CA PHE A 218 -6.68 2.91 9.53
C PHE A 218 -6.58 4.35 9.06
N ASP A 219 -6.88 4.58 7.79
CA ASP A 219 -6.89 5.90 7.19
C ASP A 219 -8.11 6.70 7.65
N CYS A 220 -7.90 7.95 8.10
CA CYS A 220 -9.00 8.90 8.32
C CYS A 220 -9.77 9.18 7.01
N GLU A 221 -11.09 9.07 7.06
CA GLU A 221 -12.02 9.19 5.93
C GLU A 221 -12.52 10.62 5.67
N CYS A 222 -11.92 11.64 6.30
CA CYS A 222 -12.36 13.03 6.14
C CYS A 222 -12.25 13.60 4.71
N ALA A 223 -11.63 12.86 3.78
CA ALA A 223 -11.41 13.20 2.38
C ALA A 223 -10.52 14.42 2.09
N GLN A 224 -10.02 15.11 3.12
CA GLN A 224 -9.11 16.25 2.94
C GLN A 224 -7.81 15.79 2.25
N THR A 225 -7.36 16.54 1.26
CA THR A 225 -6.21 16.18 0.40
C THR A 225 -4.88 16.23 1.13
N ASN A 226 -4.82 16.97 2.24
CA ASN A 226 -3.66 17.17 3.11
C ASN A 226 -3.80 16.45 4.47
N CYS A 227 -4.82 15.61 4.65
CA CYS A 227 -4.98 14.85 5.89
C CYS A 227 -3.99 13.70 5.95
N ASN A 228 -3.17 13.71 7.00
CA ASN A 228 -2.18 12.67 7.30
C ASN A 228 -2.62 11.76 8.46
N GLU A 229 -3.81 12.04 9.00
CA GLU A 229 -4.32 11.39 10.20
C GLU A 229 -4.63 9.91 9.99
N VAL A 230 -4.32 9.15 11.02
CA VAL A 230 -4.68 7.74 11.15
C VAL A 230 -5.48 7.52 12.41
N VAL A 231 -6.35 6.52 12.38
CA VAL A 231 -7.17 6.13 13.51
C VAL A 231 -6.74 4.74 13.95
N GLU A 232 -6.35 4.62 15.21
CA GLU A 232 -6.10 3.32 15.84
C GLU A 232 -7.42 2.73 16.32
N LEU A 233 -7.80 1.58 15.76
CA LEU A 233 -9.06 0.91 16.08
C LEU A 233 -8.82 -0.57 16.36
N ALA A 234 -9.59 -1.14 17.28
CA ALA A 234 -9.62 -2.58 17.45
C ALA A 234 -10.29 -3.21 16.21
N VAL A 235 -9.71 -4.29 15.69
CA VAL A 235 -10.23 -4.97 14.47
C VAL A 235 -11.70 -5.39 14.62
N GLU A 236 -12.11 -5.75 15.83
CA GLU A 236 -13.50 -6.10 16.19
C GLU A 236 -14.51 -4.94 16.06
N GLN A 237 -14.06 -3.68 16.08
CA GLN A 237 -14.92 -2.51 15.87
C GLN A 237 -15.20 -2.27 14.39
N MET A 238 -14.36 -2.80 13.50
CA MET A 238 -14.40 -2.51 12.06
C MET A 238 -15.71 -2.92 11.38
N PRO A 239 -16.32 -4.09 11.64
CA PRO A 239 -17.59 -4.43 11.01
C PRO A 239 -18.68 -3.38 11.25
N THR A 240 -18.79 -2.88 12.49
CA THR A 240 -19.76 -1.85 12.87
C THR A 240 -19.48 -0.52 12.17
N LEU A 241 -18.22 -0.08 12.16
CA LEU A 241 -17.83 1.18 11.52
C LEU A 241 -18.00 1.10 9.99
N LEU A 242 -17.62 -0.04 9.38
CA LEU A 242 -17.71 -0.26 7.95
C LEU A 242 -19.16 -0.39 7.44
N ALA A 243 -20.12 -0.69 8.31
CA ALA A 243 -21.55 -0.72 8.00
C ALA A 243 -22.19 0.68 7.96
N GLN A 244 -21.55 1.69 8.57
CA GLN A 244 -21.99 3.08 8.53
C GLN A 244 -21.45 3.78 7.26
N ALA A 245 -22.14 4.83 6.82
CA ALA A 245 -21.64 5.68 5.75
C ALA A 245 -20.34 6.38 6.17
N PRO A 246 -19.35 6.55 5.25
CA PRO A 246 -18.23 7.44 5.50
C PRO A 246 -18.71 8.87 5.84
N PRO A 247 -17.97 9.61 6.69
CA PRO A 247 -16.70 9.25 7.31
C PRO A 247 -16.89 8.67 8.72
N SER A 248 -17.22 7.37 8.85
CA SER A 248 -17.33 6.72 10.16
C SER A 248 -15.99 6.35 10.78
N ILE A 249 -14.89 6.39 10.00
CA ILE A 249 -13.52 6.26 10.50
C ILE A 249 -12.83 7.62 10.34
N ALA A 250 -12.95 8.48 11.35
CA ALA A 250 -12.36 9.82 11.32
C ALA A 250 -11.55 10.09 12.59
N SER A 251 -10.44 10.81 12.43
CA SER A 251 -9.67 11.32 13.57
C SER A 251 -10.53 12.33 14.33
N PRO A 252 -10.44 12.43 15.68
CA PRO A 252 -11.20 13.40 16.48
C PRO A 252 -11.06 14.84 15.98
N GLU A 253 -9.94 15.21 15.38
CA GLU A 253 -9.71 16.54 14.79
C GLU A 253 -10.60 16.84 13.56
N HIS A 254 -11.17 15.78 12.97
CA HIS A 254 -12.02 15.84 11.79
C HIS A 254 -13.43 15.27 12.03
N SER A 255 -13.70 14.78 13.23
CA SER A 255 -15.01 14.31 13.67
C SER A 255 -15.82 15.51 14.17
N ASN A 256 -16.56 16.15 13.25
CA ASN A 256 -17.61 17.11 13.61
C ASN A 256 -18.91 16.38 13.97
#